data_AF-A0A0G0IIN6-F1
#
_entry.id   AF-A0A0G0IIN6-F1
#
_cell.length_a   1.000
_cell.length_b   1.000
_cell.length_c   1.000
_cell.angle_alpha   90.00
_cell.angle_beta   90.00
_cell.angle_gamma   90.00
#
_symmetry.space_group_name_H-M   'P 1'
#
loop_
_entity.id
_entity.type
_entity.pdbx_description
1 polymer ?
#
loop_
_entity_poly.entity_id
_entity_poly.type
_entity_poly.pdbx_seq_one_letter_code
_entity_poly.pdbx_strand_id
1 'polypeptide(L)'
;MKKHTFIKLLLSTIIISGFIFIYPQKINSVPPKNVKNVLSNSQFSYYGGVGVGTTANDTIIKLDISSFPSKTSNNLFIGDTVSIGVGGSQSTYTIKDIGNTGTIMVNTGISAVSSVAGGSIIATRSAIHTVSFEPQVSATGGIWQVLIKSTSDLAAEKSSDAIPDQQGFDYGTLIAGAVTCPWGATATVGTTAAVALGSPAVTSYYHVIQCALGAGITNPAGTGVTGVITIGNATNALINPSPSNTAAQEGNANIFTFILRHLDSSSVLLDQTPGKIAVVESVRVTATVDPSITFYIDGVGNTLVGSTACGTGTTLSSGAVNTTGDQVIFGSLALSGFNQLGQRLSCVTNAPGGYVVTVHEAGVMKNVNTATTIPDTLCNGGNCTPTSATAWATPSTARSEFGYTMTNIGSSIPFVPGQFKPFGIGNANAQPIMLKTSIPSTTESANVCYRLSITTVQEAGDYESKIVYTATSTF
;
A
#
# COMPACT_ATOMS: atom_id res chain seq x y z
N MET A 1 -57.60 34.02 -63.00
CA MET A 1 -58.13 32.80 -62.37
C MET A 1 -59.64 32.95 -62.20
N LYS A 2 -60.48 31.99 -62.65
CA LYS A 2 -61.95 32.11 -62.53
C LYS A 2 -62.34 32.18 -61.04
N LYS A 3 -63.26 33.07 -60.65
CA LYS A 3 -63.69 33.32 -59.25
C LYS A 3 -64.04 32.03 -58.49
N HIS A 4 -64.64 31.05 -59.17
CA HIS A 4 -64.94 29.74 -58.60
C HIS A 4 -63.72 28.87 -58.30
N THR A 5 -62.62 29.01 -59.05
CA THR A 5 -61.39 28.28 -58.77
C THR A 5 -60.67 28.83 -57.53
N PHE A 6 -60.74 30.14 -57.30
CA PHE A 6 -60.18 30.77 -56.10
C PHE A 6 -60.94 30.40 -54.83
N ILE A 7 -62.29 30.39 -54.87
CA ILE A 7 -63.13 30.01 -53.73
C ILE A 7 -62.93 28.53 -53.35
N LYS A 8 -62.82 27.64 -54.35
CA LYS A 8 -62.54 26.21 -54.09
C LYS A 8 -61.16 25.98 -53.47
N LEU A 9 -60.15 26.73 -53.92
CA LEU A 9 -58.82 26.69 -53.32
C LEU A 9 -58.87 27.16 -51.87
N LEU A 10 -59.50 28.31 -51.60
CA LEU A 10 -59.62 28.89 -50.26
C LEU A 10 -60.34 27.96 -49.28
N LEU A 11 -61.46 27.35 -49.69
CA LEU A 11 -62.17 26.37 -48.84
C LEU A 11 -61.30 25.13 -48.58
N SER A 12 -60.56 24.64 -49.58
CA SER A 12 -59.66 23.50 -49.40
C SER A 12 -58.54 23.83 -48.41
N THR A 13 -57.98 25.04 -48.46
CA THR A 13 -56.94 25.45 -47.51
C THR A 13 -57.48 25.57 -46.09
N ILE A 14 -58.71 26.10 -45.91
CA ILE A 14 -59.37 26.22 -44.61
C ILE A 14 -59.70 24.84 -44.02
N ILE A 15 -60.17 23.90 -44.84
CA ILE A 15 -60.48 22.53 -44.38
C ILE A 15 -59.21 21.78 -43.99
N ILE A 16 -58.13 21.89 -44.78
CA ILE A 16 -56.84 21.23 -44.49
C ILE A 16 -56.20 21.83 -43.22
N SER A 17 -56.21 23.16 -43.07
CA SER A 17 -55.69 23.80 -41.87
C SER A 17 -56.55 23.49 -40.63
N GLY A 18 -57.89 23.45 -40.77
CA GLY A 18 -58.79 23.00 -39.72
C GLY A 18 -58.53 21.56 -39.26
N PHE A 19 -58.24 20.64 -40.17
CA PHE A 19 -57.89 19.25 -39.84
C PHE A 19 -56.59 19.12 -39.02
N ILE A 20 -55.60 19.99 -39.27
CA ILE A 20 -54.34 20.04 -38.51
C ILE A 20 -54.57 20.53 -37.07
N PHE A 21 -55.53 21.43 -36.84
CA PHE A 21 -55.87 21.89 -35.49
C PHE A 21 -56.79 20.93 -34.72
N ILE A 22 -57.62 20.15 -35.41
CA ILE A 22 -58.53 19.18 -34.76
C ILE A 22 -57.80 17.87 -34.40
N TYR A 23 -56.72 17.52 -35.11
CA TYR A 23 -55.86 16.37 -34.83
C TYR A 23 -54.39 16.81 -34.68
N PRO A 24 -54.01 17.45 -33.56
CA PRO A 24 -52.61 17.77 -33.31
C PRO A 24 -51.79 16.48 -33.39
N GLN A 25 -50.73 16.50 -34.20
CA GLN A 25 -49.82 15.36 -34.26
C GLN A 25 -49.24 15.12 -32.87
N LYS A 26 -49.27 13.87 -32.41
CA LYS A 26 -48.56 13.47 -31.19
C LYS A 26 -47.08 13.81 -31.40
N ILE A 27 -46.58 14.79 -30.66
CA ILE A 27 -45.16 15.13 -30.69
C ILE A 27 -44.47 13.96 -29.98
N ASN A 28 -43.76 13.12 -30.73
CA ASN A 28 -42.91 12.11 -30.12
C ASN A 28 -41.73 12.85 -29.51
N SER A 29 -41.66 12.87 -28.18
CA SER A 29 -40.50 13.39 -27.46
C SER A 29 -39.25 12.60 -27.86
N VAL A 30 -38.18 13.30 -28.22
CA VAL A 30 -36.89 12.68 -28.56
C VAL A 30 -36.08 12.56 -27.27
N PRO A 31 -35.63 11.35 -26.86
CA PRO A 31 -34.89 11.19 -25.62
C PRO A 31 -33.54 11.93 -25.67
N PRO A 32 -32.98 12.33 -24.50
CA PRO A 32 -31.65 12.91 -24.41
C PRO A 32 -30.59 12.01 -25.04
N LYS A 33 -29.58 12.62 -25.66
CA LYS A 33 -28.44 11.90 -26.25
C LYS A 33 -27.26 11.85 -25.29
N ASN A 34 -26.31 10.97 -25.58
CA ASN A 34 -25.04 10.86 -24.86
C ASN A 34 -25.19 10.71 -23.34
N VAL A 35 -26.28 10.05 -22.92
CA VAL A 35 -26.58 9.78 -21.50
C VAL A 35 -25.56 8.79 -20.97
N LYS A 36 -24.73 9.24 -20.04
CA LYS A 36 -23.74 8.41 -19.33
C LYS A 36 -23.73 8.76 -17.84
N ASN A 37 -23.38 7.77 -17.01
CA ASN A 37 -23.08 7.97 -15.60
C ASN A 37 -21.70 7.38 -15.32
N VAL A 38 -20.77 8.22 -14.87
CA VAL A 38 -19.42 7.80 -14.49
C VAL A 38 -19.31 7.85 -12.97
N LEU A 39 -18.87 6.74 -12.37
CA LEU A 39 -18.57 6.67 -10.94
C LEU A 39 -17.14 7.12 -10.67
N SER A 40 -16.93 7.90 -9.61
CA SER A 40 -15.58 8.14 -9.08
C SER A 40 -14.95 6.89 -8.46
N ASN A 41 -15.79 5.94 -8.02
CA ASN A 41 -15.38 4.68 -7.44
C ASN A 41 -16.42 3.59 -7.78
N SER A 42 -16.03 2.57 -8.52
CA SER A 42 -16.90 1.44 -8.85
C SER A 42 -16.76 0.25 -7.90
N GLN A 43 -16.02 0.40 -6.80
CA GLN A 43 -15.81 -0.67 -5.82
C GLN A 43 -17.09 -0.96 -5.05
N PHE A 44 -17.44 -2.24 -4.87
CA PHE A 44 -18.49 -2.60 -3.91
C PHE A 44 -18.14 -2.14 -2.50
N SER A 45 -19.16 -1.81 -1.71
CA SER A 45 -18.99 -1.81 -0.27
C SER A 45 -18.88 -3.23 0.25
N TYR A 46 -18.22 -3.39 1.39
CA TYR A 46 -18.11 -4.67 2.07
C TYR A 46 -19.25 -4.84 3.07
N TYR A 47 -19.98 -5.94 2.96
CA TYR A 47 -20.94 -6.38 3.97
C TYR A 47 -20.80 -7.88 4.18
N GLY A 48 -19.92 -8.24 5.13
CA GLY A 48 -19.63 -9.62 5.53
C GLY A 48 -20.15 -9.92 6.94
N GLY A 49 -19.86 -11.13 7.41
CA GLY A 49 -20.22 -11.57 8.75
C GLY A 49 -19.03 -12.08 9.55
N VAL A 50 -19.14 -12.04 10.88
CA VAL A 50 -18.21 -12.66 11.82
C VAL A 50 -18.48 -14.17 11.85
N GLY A 51 -17.47 -14.96 11.55
CA GLY A 51 -17.50 -16.41 11.54
C GLY A 51 -17.35 -17.03 12.92
N VAL A 52 -17.77 -18.28 13.04
CA VAL A 52 -17.71 -19.07 14.28
C VAL A 52 -16.27 -19.23 14.79
N GLY A 53 -16.11 -19.21 16.12
CA GLY A 53 -14.81 -19.37 16.78
C GLY A 53 -13.93 -18.13 16.72
N THR A 54 -14.53 -16.95 16.54
CA THR A 54 -13.96 -15.64 16.85
C THR A 54 -14.36 -15.28 18.29
N THR A 55 -13.43 -14.73 19.08
CA THR A 55 -13.63 -14.41 20.50
C THR A 55 -13.17 -12.99 20.83
N ALA A 56 -13.64 -12.44 21.96
CA ALA A 56 -13.22 -11.12 22.41
C ALA A 56 -11.71 -11.09 22.66
N ASN A 57 -11.08 -9.95 22.35
CA ASN A 57 -9.64 -9.71 22.33
C ASN A 57 -8.87 -10.40 21.20
N ASP A 58 -9.51 -11.22 20.36
CA ASP A 58 -8.86 -11.71 19.15
C ASP A 58 -8.52 -10.53 18.23
N THR A 59 -7.34 -10.61 17.62
CA THR A 59 -6.94 -9.71 16.53
C THR A 59 -7.18 -10.34 15.17
N ILE A 60 -7.39 -11.66 15.11
CA ILE A 60 -7.73 -12.41 13.90
C ILE A 60 -9.22 -12.73 13.94
N ILE A 61 -9.93 -12.30 12.91
CA ILE A 61 -11.37 -12.46 12.77
C ILE A 61 -11.60 -13.48 11.66
N LYS A 62 -12.40 -14.51 11.96
CA LYS A 62 -12.90 -15.43 10.95
C LYS A 62 -14.11 -14.81 10.28
N LEU A 63 -14.28 -15.01 8.98
CA LEU A 63 -15.42 -14.54 8.22
C LEU A 63 -16.51 -15.62 8.13
N ASP A 64 -17.78 -15.21 8.20
CA ASP A 64 -18.89 -16.04 7.75
C ASP A 64 -18.95 -16.01 6.23
N ILE A 65 -18.44 -17.08 5.62
CA ILE A 65 -18.31 -17.24 4.17
C ILE A 65 -19.61 -17.71 3.49
N SER A 66 -20.74 -17.75 4.20
CA SER A 66 -21.97 -18.40 3.75
C SER A 66 -23.23 -17.53 3.85
N SER A 67 -23.39 -16.72 4.90
CA SER A 67 -24.68 -16.05 5.18
C SER A 67 -24.74 -14.59 4.70
N PHE A 68 -23.61 -13.97 4.40
CA PHE A 68 -23.53 -12.52 4.12
C PHE A 68 -23.21 -12.20 2.66
N PRO A 69 -23.59 -11.03 2.12
CA PRO A 69 -23.29 -10.64 0.75
C PRO A 69 -21.82 -10.83 0.36
N SER A 70 -20.91 -10.29 1.17
CA SER A 70 -19.46 -10.48 1.02
C SER A 70 -19.05 -11.80 1.67
N LYS A 71 -18.64 -12.75 0.84
CA LYS A 71 -18.32 -14.13 1.25
C LYS A 71 -16.83 -14.34 1.55
N THR A 72 -15.95 -13.46 1.11
CA THR A 72 -14.51 -13.57 1.32
C THR A 72 -13.91 -12.22 1.68
N SER A 73 -12.64 -12.21 2.09
CA SER A 73 -11.85 -11.00 2.34
C SER A 73 -11.39 -10.28 1.06
N ASN A 74 -11.73 -10.74 -0.15
CA ASN A 74 -11.11 -10.27 -1.40
C ASN A 74 -11.40 -8.80 -1.74
N ASN A 75 -12.50 -8.23 -1.23
CA ASN A 75 -12.83 -6.80 -1.37
C ASN A 75 -12.42 -5.95 -0.15
N LEU A 76 -11.57 -6.50 0.73
CA LEU A 76 -10.97 -5.81 1.87
C LEU A 76 -9.46 -5.63 1.69
N PHE A 77 -8.95 -4.51 2.19
CA PHE A 77 -7.56 -4.10 2.04
C PHE A 77 -6.95 -3.70 3.38
N ILE A 78 -5.64 -3.84 3.49
CA ILE A 78 -4.90 -3.34 4.65
C ILE A 78 -5.10 -1.82 4.72
N GLY A 79 -5.41 -1.31 5.91
CA GLY A 79 -5.75 0.08 6.16
C GLY A 79 -7.23 0.40 6.07
N ASP A 80 -8.07 -0.51 5.57
CA ASP A 80 -9.52 -0.30 5.54
C ASP A 80 -10.09 -0.17 6.95
N THR A 81 -10.99 0.79 7.13
CA THR A 81 -11.81 0.93 8.33
C THR A 81 -13.05 0.06 8.20
N VAL A 82 -13.28 -0.78 9.20
CA VAL A 82 -14.43 -1.68 9.29
C VAL A 82 -15.19 -1.46 10.58
N SER A 83 -16.51 -1.55 10.51
CA SER A 83 -17.41 -1.53 11.66
C SER A 83 -17.90 -2.96 11.91
N ILE A 84 -17.71 -3.46 13.13
CA ILE A 84 -18.00 -4.86 13.49
C ILE A 84 -18.92 -4.92 14.70
N GLY A 85 -19.97 -5.74 14.64
CA GLY A 85 -20.87 -5.96 15.78
C GLY A 85 -22.25 -6.48 15.41
N VAL A 86 -23.23 -6.28 16.28
CA VAL A 86 -24.60 -6.81 16.13
C VAL A 86 -25.65 -5.73 16.40
N GLY A 87 -26.75 -5.74 15.65
CA GLY A 87 -27.98 -5.01 15.99
C GLY A 87 -27.81 -3.50 16.25
N GLY A 88 -26.93 -2.83 15.51
CA GLY A 88 -26.64 -1.39 15.68
C GLY A 88 -25.61 -1.06 16.77
N SER A 89 -25.13 -2.04 17.52
CA SER A 89 -24.00 -1.90 18.43
C SER A 89 -22.74 -2.42 17.73
N GLN A 90 -21.94 -1.50 17.17
CA GLN A 90 -20.73 -1.84 16.43
C GLN A 90 -19.53 -1.05 16.95
N SER A 91 -18.35 -1.65 16.83
CA SER A 91 -17.05 -1.01 17.12
C SER A 91 -16.24 -0.88 15.84
N THR A 92 -15.45 0.18 15.74
CA THR A 92 -14.62 0.44 14.56
C THR A 92 -13.21 -0.11 14.74
N TYR A 93 -12.70 -0.74 13.69
CA TYR A 93 -11.35 -1.31 13.61
C TYR A 93 -10.69 -0.94 12.30
N THR A 94 -9.36 -1.06 12.25
CA THR A 94 -8.59 -0.95 11.01
C THR A 94 -7.99 -2.30 10.67
N ILE A 95 -8.13 -2.73 9.42
CA ILE A 95 -7.51 -3.96 8.93
C ILE A 95 -6.00 -3.79 8.90
N LYS A 96 -5.30 -4.67 9.62
CA LYS A 96 -3.84 -4.71 9.70
C LYS A 96 -3.25 -5.69 8.70
N ASP A 97 -3.93 -6.81 8.47
CA ASP A 97 -3.51 -7.83 7.51
C ASP A 97 -4.71 -8.63 7.00
N ILE A 98 -4.52 -9.33 5.89
CA ILE A 98 -5.50 -10.23 5.30
C ILE A 98 -4.84 -11.60 5.20
N GLY A 99 -5.27 -12.53 6.06
CA GLY A 99 -4.62 -13.84 6.18
C GLY A 99 -4.93 -14.75 4.99
N ASN A 100 -6.22 -14.96 4.70
CA ASN A 100 -6.71 -15.67 3.53
C ASN A 100 -8.14 -15.22 3.20
N THR A 101 -8.80 -15.89 2.24
CA THR A 101 -10.17 -15.56 1.82
C THR A 101 -11.20 -15.61 2.96
N GLY A 102 -10.95 -16.35 4.04
CA GLY A 102 -11.84 -16.48 5.20
C GLY A 102 -11.36 -15.78 6.47
N THR A 103 -10.24 -15.04 6.45
CA THR A 103 -9.69 -14.40 7.66
C THR A 103 -9.11 -13.02 7.39
N ILE A 104 -9.34 -12.12 8.33
CA ILE A 104 -8.72 -10.79 8.39
C ILE A 104 -8.07 -10.58 9.76
N MET A 105 -7.08 -9.69 9.82
CA MET A 105 -6.49 -9.24 11.08
C MET A 105 -6.77 -7.75 11.27
N VAL A 106 -7.08 -7.35 12.50
CA VAL A 106 -7.31 -5.95 12.87
C VAL A 106 -6.23 -5.41 13.80
N ASN A 107 -6.18 -4.09 13.93
CA ASN A 107 -5.15 -3.35 14.66
C ASN A 107 -5.15 -3.58 16.19
N THR A 108 -6.25 -4.07 16.77
CA THR A 108 -6.39 -4.31 18.20
C THR A 108 -7.35 -5.46 18.47
N GLY A 109 -7.33 -6.01 19.68
CA GLY A 109 -8.28 -7.03 20.11
C GLY A 109 -9.73 -6.54 19.99
N ILE A 110 -10.59 -7.36 19.41
CA ILE A 110 -12.00 -6.98 19.20
C ILE A 110 -12.82 -7.03 20.51
N SER A 111 -13.89 -6.24 20.56
CA SER A 111 -14.79 -6.20 21.70
C SER A 111 -15.72 -7.42 21.73
N ALA A 112 -16.35 -7.68 22.88
CA ALA A 112 -17.30 -8.80 23.02
C ALA A 112 -18.48 -8.71 22.04
N VAL A 113 -18.97 -7.50 21.74
CA VAL A 113 -20.04 -7.29 20.77
C VAL A 113 -19.58 -7.58 19.33
N SER A 114 -18.29 -7.41 19.05
CA SER A 114 -17.69 -7.65 17.73
C SER A 114 -17.28 -9.11 17.51
N SER A 115 -17.24 -9.93 18.57
CA SER A 115 -16.90 -11.35 18.47
C SER A 115 -18.10 -12.27 18.23
N VAL A 116 -19.31 -11.73 18.16
CA VAL A 116 -20.53 -12.54 18.04
C VAL A 116 -20.63 -13.13 16.63
N ALA A 117 -20.68 -14.47 16.52
CA ALA A 117 -20.88 -15.14 15.24
C ALA A 117 -22.20 -14.70 14.59
N GLY A 118 -22.17 -14.41 13.29
CA GLY A 118 -23.28 -13.79 12.58
C GLY A 118 -23.42 -12.27 12.81
N GLY A 119 -22.51 -11.65 13.56
CA GLY A 119 -22.37 -10.19 13.59
C GLY A 119 -21.90 -9.64 12.24
N SER A 120 -22.29 -8.42 11.91
CA SER A 120 -21.92 -7.76 10.66
C SER A 120 -20.49 -7.22 10.70
N ILE A 121 -19.80 -7.31 9.57
CA ILE A 121 -18.54 -6.62 9.26
C ILE A 121 -18.83 -5.71 8.08
N ILE A 122 -18.79 -4.40 8.29
CA ILE A 122 -19.21 -3.40 7.30
C ILE A 122 -18.04 -2.49 6.96
N ALA A 123 -17.76 -2.32 5.67
CA ALA A 123 -16.85 -1.30 5.16
C ALA A 123 -17.55 -0.57 4.01
N THR A 124 -18.06 0.64 4.26
CA THR A 124 -18.77 1.40 3.25
C THR A 124 -17.81 1.98 2.22
N ARG A 125 -18.20 1.94 0.96
CA ARG A 125 -17.56 2.63 -0.15
C ARG A 125 -18.61 3.51 -0.81
N SER A 126 -18.24 4.70 -1.22
CA SER A 126 -19.16 5.64 -1.85
C SER A 126 -18.61 6.11 -3.19
N ALA A 127 -19.51 6.50 -4.08
CA ALA A 127 -19.19 7.05 -5.37
C ALA A 127 -19.83 8.42 -5.55
N ILE A 128 -19.08 9.32 -6.18
CA ILE A 128 -19.66 10.50 -6.82
C ILE A 128 -20.12 10.07 -8.21
N HIS A 129 -21.40 10.26 -8.50
CA HIS A 129 -21.95 9.99 -9.82
C HIS A 129 -21.87 11.25 -10.69
N THR A 130 -21.28 11.14 -11.87
CA THR A 130 -21.25 12.22 -12.87
C THR A 130 -22.14 11.82 -14.02
N VAL A 131 -23.37 12.34 -14.03
CA VAL A 131 -24.35 12.08 -15.09
C VAL A 131 -24.27 13.18 -16.13
N SER A 132 -23.96 12.83 -17.38
CA SER A 132 -23.96 13.80 -18.47
C SER A 132 -24.91 13.39 -19.58
N PHE A 133 -25.47 14.39 -20.26
CA PHE A 133 -26.46 14.19 -21.32
C PHE A 133 -26.57 15.43 -22.21
N GLU A 134 -27.18 15.27 -23.38
CA GLU A 134 -27.51 16.35 -24.31
C GLU A 134 -29.02 16.43 -24.48
N PRO A 135 -29.67 17.51 -24.01
CA PRO A 135 -31.12 17.65 -24.14
C PRO A 135 -31.56 17.70 -25.61
N GLN A 136 -32.62 16.97 -25.94
CA GLN A 136 -33.24 17.01 -27.28
C GLN A 136 -34.61 17.71 -27.29
N VAL A 137 -35.19 17.94 -26.12
CA VAL A 137 -36.44 18.68 -25.93
C VAL A 137 -36.20 19.85 -24.99
N SER A 138 -36.77 21.02 -25.30
CA SER A 138 -36.71 22.22 -24.45
C SER A 138 -37.92 22.31 -23.54
N ALA A 139 -37.70 22.59 -22.25
CA ALA A 139 -38.76 22.91 -21.30
C ALA A 139 -38.36 24.10 -20.43
N THR A 140 -39.16 25.17 -20.47
CA THR A 140 -38.98 26.34 -19.60
C THR A 140 -39.40 25.99 -18.18
N GLY A 141 -38.52 26.21 -17.20
CA GLY A 141 -38.72 25.76 -15.83
C GLY A 141 -38.74 24.22 -15.69
N GLY A 142 -38.17 23.50 -16.67
CA GLY A 142 -38.12 22.04 -16.66
C GLY A 142 -37.28 21.46 -15.53
N ILE A 143 -37.50 20.19 -15.24
CA ILE A 143 -36.83 19.44 -14.17
C ILE A 143 -36.07 18.27 -14.78
N TRP A 144 -34.76 18.21 -14.52
CA TRP A 144 -33.96 17.03 -14.82
C TRP A 144 -33.91 16.13 -13.59
N GLN A 145 -34.37 14.90 -13.74
CA GLN A 145 -34.41 13.93 -12.64
C GLN A 145 -33.50 12.75 -12.98
N VAL A 146 -32.55 12.47 -12.08
CA VAL A 146 -31.71 11.28 -12.11
C VAL A 146 -32.24 10.30 -11.07
N LEU A 147 -32.51 9.08 -11.52
CA LEU A 147 -32.93 7.96 -10.68
C LEU A 147 -31.79 6.97 -10.58
N ILE A 148 -31.21 6.82 -9.39
CA ILE A 148 -30.15 5.85 -9.10
C ILE A 148 -30.75 4.63 -8.42
N LYS A 149 -30.44 3.43 -8.89
CA LYS A 149 -31.03 2.18 -8.37
C LYS A 149 -30.86 2.08 -6.87
N SER A 150 -31.93 1.72 -6.17
CA SER A 150 -31.96 1.45 -4.72
C SER A 150 -32.68 0.13 -4.46
N THR A 151 -32.72 -0.29 -3.19
CA THR A 151 -33.58 -1.39 -2.74
C THR A 151 -35.02 -0.92 -2.46
N SER A 152 -35.92 -1.88 -2.25
CA SER A 152 -37.36 -1.71 -2.03
C SER A 152 -37.76 -1.56 -0.56
N ASP A 153 -36.81 -1.30 0.33
CA ASP A 153 -36.98 -1.24 1.79
C ASP A 153 -37.57 -2.54 2.38
N LEU A 154 -37.04 -3.70 1.97
CA LEU A 154 -37.38 -4.99 2.59
C LEU A 154 -36.70 -5.12 3.96
N ALA A 155 -37.15 -6.06 4.80
CA ALA A 155 -36.69 -6.18 6.18
C ALA A 155 -35.16 -6.31 6.36
N ALA A 156 -34.45 -6.84 5.36
CA ALA A 156 -32.99 -7.04 5.38
C ALA A 156 -32.19 -6.04 4.51
N GLU A 157 -32.86 -5.20 3.72
CA GLU A 157 -32.24 -4.21 2.85
C GLU A 157 -33.06 -2.92 2.89
N LYS A 158 -32.50 -1.88 3.47
CA LYS A 158 -33.15 -0.58 3.62
C LYS A 158 -32.35 0.43 2.85
N SER A 159 -33.02 1.15 1.97
CA SER A 159 -32.40 2.09 1.05
C SER A 159 -31.79 3.32 1.72
N SER A 160 -31.92 3.48 3.04
CA SER A 160 -31.42 4.63 3.80
C SER A 160 -31.13 4.27 5.26
N ASP A 161 -30.33 3.23 5.49
CA ASP A 161 -29.87 2.87 6.84
C ASP A 161 -28.34 2.89 7.01
N ALA A 162 -27.63 3.37 5.99
CA ALA A 162 -26.17 3.43 5.93
C ALA A 162 -25.49 2.06 5.94
N ILE A 163 -26.21 0.99 5.62
CA ILE A 163 -25.69 -0.37 5.42
C ILE A 163 -25.71 -0.68 3.90
N PRO A 164 -24.66 -1.29 3.35
CA PRO A 164 -24.65 -1.62 1.92
C PRO A 164 -25.67 -2.70 1.51
N ASP A 165 -26.60 -2.35 0.64
CA ASP A 165 -27.58 -3.27 0.04
C ASP A 165 -27.01 -4.01 -1.19
N GLN A 166 -27.51 -5.21 -1.49
CA GLN A 166 -27.15 -5.94 -2.72
C GLN A 166 -27.93 -5.46 -3.94
N GLN A 167 -29.16 -4.97 -3.74
CA GLN A 167 -30.06 -4.60 -4.84
C GLN A 167 -29.85 -3.19 -5.40
N GLY A 168 -29.07 -2.34 -4.74
CA GLY A 168 -28.82 -0.98 -5.19
C GLY A 168 -27.98 -0.15 -4.22
N PHE A 169 -27.88 1.13 -4.53
CA PHE A 169 -27.17 2.09 -3.71
C PHE A 169 -28.01 2.43 -2.48
N ASP A 170 -27.37 2.54 -1.33
CA ASP A 170 -27.97 3.10 -0.11
C ASP A 170 -27.81 4.63 -0.11
N TYR A 171 -28.80 5.34 0.44
CA TYR A 171 -28.87 6.80 0.45
C TYR A 171 -27.69 7.42 1.20
N GLY A 172 -27.16 6.70 2.19
CA GLY A 172 -26.01 7.09 2.98
C GLY A 172 -26.20 8.46 3.61
N THR A 173 -25.33 9.38 3.23
CA THR A 173 -25.29 10.75 3.76
C THR A 173 -25.60 11.80 2.71
N LEU A 174 -26.19 11.41 1.56
CA LEU A 174 -26.44 12.34 0.46
C LEU A 174 -27.40 13.46 0.88
N ILE A 175 -27.04 14.69 0.53
CA ILE A 175 -27.85 15.89 0.75
C ILE A 175 -27.89 16.74 -0.51
N ALA A 176 -28.88 17.62 -0.64
CA ALA A 176 -29.03 18.50 -1.81
C ALA A 176 -27.79 19.38 -2.05
N GLY A 177 -27.14 19.86 -0.99
CA GLY A 177 -25.90 20.65 -1.09
C GLY A 177 -24.69 19.89 -1.64
N ALA A 178 -24.78 18.56 -1.76
CA ALA A 178 -23.78 17.71 -2.39
C ALA A 178 -24.08 17.40 -3.87
N VAL A 179 -25.12 18.02 -4.44
CA VAL A 179 -25.49 17.85 -5.84
C VAL A 179 -25.23 19.14 -6.60
N THR A 180 -24.49 19.05 -7.70
CA THR A 180 -24.27 20.17 -8.62
C THR A 180 -25.11 19.95 -9.87
N CYS A 181 -25.94 20.93 -10.20
CA CYS A 181 -26.83 20.88 -11.35
C CYS A 181 -26.35 21.81 -12.48
N PRO A 182 -26.66 21.48 -13.76
CA PRO A 182 -26.31 22.34 -14.88
C PRO A 182 -27.24 23.56 -14.97
N TRP A 183 -26.81 24.58 -15.71
CA TRP A 183 -27.63 25.74 -16.11
C TRP A 183 -28.26 26.53 -14.94
N GLY A 184 -27.61 26.53 -13.77
CA GLY A 184 -28.09 27.23 -12.59
C GLY A 184 -29.36 26.61 -11.97
N ALA A 185 -29.68 25.36 -12.31
CA ALA A 185 -30.76 24.64 -11.68
C ALA A 185 -30.50 24.39 -10.19
N THR A 186 -31.58 24.32 -9.41
CA THR A 186 -31.53 24.03 -7.97
C THR A 186 -31.67 22.54 -7.74
N ALA A 187 -30.77 21.99 -6.93
CA ALA A 187 -30.80 20.58 -6.58
C ALA A 187 -31.83 20.27 -5.47
N THR A 188 -32.51 19.14 -5.59
CA THR A 188 -33.19 18.48 -4.48
C THR A 188 -32.89 16.98 -4.50
N VAL A 189 -32.98 16.36 -3.33
CA VAL A 189 -32.83 14.93 -3.14
C VAL A 189 -34.07 14.43 -2.42
N GLY A 190 -34.73 13.43 -2.98
CA GLY A 190 -35.93 12.80 -2.45
C GLY A 190 -35.66 11.37 -2.03
N THR A 191 -36.58 10.81 -1.23
CA THR A 191 -36.54 9.40 -0.85
C THR A 191 -36.98 8.51 -2.01
N THR A 192 -36.87 7.21 -1.80
CA THR A 192 -37.10 6.12 -2.75
C THR A 192 -38.42 6.22 -3.53
N ALA A 193 -38.35 6.07 -4.86
CA ALA A 193 -39.50 6.00 -5.75
C ALA A 193 -39.57 4.66 -6.49
N ALA A 194 -40.76 4.06 -6.51
CA ALA A 194 -41.05 2.88 -7.31
C ALA A 194 -41.29 3.27 -8.78
N VAL A 195 -40.61 2.61 -9.69
CA VAL A 195 -40.74 2.81 -11.14
C VAL A 195 -40.93 1.46 -11.82
N ALA A 196 -42.03 1.33 -12.56
CA ALA A 196 -42.31 0.15 -13.39
C ALA A 196 -41.81 0.40 -14.82
N LEU A 197 -40.91 -0.45 -15.32
CA LEU A 197 -40.37 -0.39 -16.68
C LEU A 197 -40.53 -1.72 -17.42
N GLY A 198 -40.57 -1.67 -18.75
CA GLY A 198 -40.59 -2.85 -19.62
C GLY A 198 -41.99 -3.38 -19.95
N SER A 199 -42.03 -4.48 -20.72
CA SER A 199 -43.24 -5.23 -21.06
C SER A 199 -42.93 -6.74 -20.96
N PRO A 200 -43.48 -7.46 -19.96
CA PRO A 200 -44.31 -6.96 -18.86
C PRO A 200 -43.54 -6.00 -17.94
N ALA A 201 -44.27 -5.14 -17.24
CA ALA A 201 -43.66 -4.12 -16.39
C ALA A 201 -43.06 -4.75 -15.12
N VAL A 202 -41.80 -4.43 -14.84
CA VAL A 202 -41.08 -4.83 -13.63
C VAL A 202 -40.85 -3.60 -12.76
N THR A 203 -41.32 -3.66 -11.52
CA THR A 203 -41.13 -2.58 -10.53
C THR A 203 -39.70 -2.64 -9.98
N SER A 204 -39.02 -1.50 -10.02
CA SER A 204 -37.72 -1.27 -9.39
C SER A 204 -37.74 0.04 -8.61
N TYR A 205 -36.84 0.17 -7.64
CA TYR A 205 -36.81 1.29 -6.72
C TYR A 205 -35.57 2.14 -6.97
N TYR A 206 -35.71 3.45 -6.80
CA TYR A 206 -34.65 4.40 -7.10
C TYR A 206 -34.62 5.56 -6.12
N HIS A 207 -33.41 6.00 -5.76
CA HIS A 207 -33.18 7.31 -5.18
C HIS A 207 -33.46 8.40 -6.20
N VAL A 208 -34.15 9.45 -5.77
CA VAL A 208 -34.58 10.54 -6.65
C VAL A 208 -33.69 11.76 -6.44
N ILE A 209 -32.95 12.15 -7.47
CA ILE A 209 -32.18 13.40 -7.50
C ILE A 209 -32.78 14.30 -8.56
N GLN A 210 -33.10 15.53 -8.23
CA GLN A 210 -33.69 16.49 -9.17
C GLN A 210 -32.86 17.76 -9.27
N CYS A 211 -32.85 18.32 -10.48
CA CYS A 211 -32.27 19.60 -10.84
C CYS A 211 -33.36 20.42 -11.53
N ALA A 212 -34.02 21.30 -10.78
CA ALA A 212 -35.12 22.14 -11.28
C ALA A 212 -34.57 23.47 -11.81
N LEU A 213 -34.88 23.80 -13.06
CA LEU A 213 -34.51 25.10 -13.64
C LEU A 213 -35.32 26.23 -13.00
N GLY A 214 -34.69 27.40 -12.85
CA GLY A 214 -35.38 28.60 -12.38
C GLY A 214 -36.52 29.02 -13.31
N ALA A 215 -37.48 29.78 -12.78
CA ALA A 215 -38.58 30.33 -13.57
C ALA A 215 -38.05 31.12 -14.78
N GLY A 216 -38.58 30.84 -15.96
CA GLY A 216 -38.15 31.47 -17.22
C GLY A 216 -36.84 30.93 -17.82
N ILE A 217 -36.11 30.05 -17.12
CA ILE A 217 -34.90 29.42 -17.65
C ILE A 217 -35.26 28.19 -18.48
N THR A 218 -34.63 28.03 -19.64
CA THR A 218 -34.87 26.91 -20.57
C THR A 218 -33.56 26.17 -20.84
N ASN A 219 -33.59 24.84 -20.86
CA ASN A 219 -32.42 24.04 -21.21
C ASN A 219 -32.07 24.18 -22.71
N PRO A 220 -30.78 24.05 -23.08
CA PRO A 220 -30.30 24.28 -24.44
C PRO A 220 -30.52 23.07 -25.36
N ALA A 221 -31.77 22.76 -25.68
CA ALA A 221 -32.15 21.60 -26.50
C ALA A 221 -31.62 21.64 -27.94
N GLY A 222 -31.08 20.50 -28.42
CA GLY A 222 -30.65 20.34 -29.82
C GLY A 222 -29.40 21.13 -30.22
N THR A 223 -28.74 21.79 -29.26
CA THR A 223 -27.56 22.66 -29.49
C THR A 223 -26.22 21.94 -29.44
N GLY A 224 -26.19 20.68 -29.00
CA GLY A 224 -24.95 19.93 -28.73
C GLY A 224 -24.30 20.27 -27.37
N VAL A 225 -24.89 21.17 -26.57
CA VAL A 225 -24.41 21.49 -25.23
C VAL A 225 -24.70 20.33 -24.27
N THR A 226 -23.66 19.87 -23.57
CA THR A 226 -23.77 18.82 -22.54
C THR A 226 -24.18 19.41 -21.19
N GLY A 227 -25.25 18.89 -20.61
CA GLY A 227 -25.59 19.07 -19.20
C GLY A 227 -24.83 18.05 -18.35
N VAL A 228 -24.35 18.47 -17.18
CA VAL A 228 -23.67 17.60 -16.20
C VAL A 228 -24.33 17.78 -14.84
N ILE A 229 -24.81 16.67 -14.28
CA ILE A 229 -25.29 16.57 -12.89
C ILE A 229 -24.27 15.75 -12.12
N THR A 230 -23.65 16.35 -11.11
CA THR A 230 -22.75 15.67 -10.18
C THR A 230 -23.50 15.36 -8.91
N ILE A 231 -23.54 14.10 -8.50
CA ILE A 231 -24.29 13.62 -7.32
C ILE A 231 -23.28 13.09 -6.30
N GLY A 232 -23.18 13.81 -5.19
CA GLY A 232 -22.28 13.50 -4.09
C GLY A 232 -21.00 14.34 -4.09
N ASN A 233 -20.33 14.34 -2.95
CA ASN A 233 -19.02 14.95 -2.73
C ASN A 233 -18.18 14.06 -1.79
N ALA A 234 -17.04 14.57 -1.31
CA ALA A 234 -16.12 13.81 -0.45
C ALA A 234 -16.73 13.37 0.90
N THR A 235 -17.78 14.03 1.38
CA THR A 235 -18.38 13.79 2.71
C THR A 235 -19.80 13.22 2.62
N ASN A 236 -20.54 13.60 1.58
CA ASN A 236 -21.95 13.31 1.39
C ASN A 236 -22.15 12.63 0.04
N ALA A 237 -22.37 11.32 0.04
CA ALA A 237 -22.53 10.54 -1.18
C ALA A 237 -23.42 9.31 -0.93
N LEU A 238 -23.89 8.71 -2.02
CA LEU A 238 -24.55 7.40 -1.97
C LEU A 238 -23.51 6.33 -1.60
N ILE A 239 -23.96 5.30 -0.88
CA ILE A 239 -23.14 4.14 -0.56
C ILE A 239 -23.28 3.12 -1.69
N ASN A 240 -22.16 2.64 -2.20
CA ASN A 240 -22.11 1.61 -3.22
C ASN A 240 -22.70 0.31 -2.68
N PRO A 241 -23.38 -0.48 -3.52
CA PRO A 241 -23.96 -1.75 -3.12
C PRO A 241 -22.91 -2.72 -2.55
N SER A 242 -23.36 -3.73 -1.81
CA SER A 242 -22.61 -4.95 -1.55
C SER A 242 -22.77 -5.95 -2.72
N PRO A 243 -21.87 -6.93 -2.88
CA PRO A 243 -21.97 -7.88 -4.00
C PRO A 243 -23.21 -8.77 -3.87
N SER A 244 -23.89 -9.02 -5.00
CA SER A 244 -24.98 -10.01 -5.11
C SER A 244 -24.53 -11.36 -5.67
N ASN A 245 -23.29 -11.43 -6.15
CA ASN A 245 -22.65 -12.60 -6.72
C ASN A 245 -22.18 -13.61 -5.67
N THR A 246 -22.01 -14.85 -6.10
CA THR A 246 -21.35 -15.88 -5.28
C THR A 246 -19.84 -15.66 -5.20
N ALA A 247 -19.16 -16.28 -4.22
CA ALA A 247 -17.70 -16.19 -4.08
C ALA A 247 -16.94 -16.62 -5.34
N ALA A 248 -17.46 -17.63 -6.07
CA ALA A 248 -16.87 -18.11 -7.33
C ALA A 248 -16.98 -17.10 -8.49
N GLN A 249 -17.74 -16.03 -8.30
CA GLN A 249 -18.01 -15.00 -9.30
C GLN A 249 -17.44 -13.63 -8.89
N GLU A 250 -16.69 -13.55 -7.79
CA GLU A 250 -15.94 -12.32 -7.43
C GLU A 250 -15.04 -11.88 -8.59
N GLY A 251 -14.98 -10.56 -8.83
CA GLY A 251 -14.35 -9.98 -10.02
C GLY A 251 -15.31 -9.78 -11.20
N ASN A 252 -16.55 -10.29 -11.12
CA ASN A 252 -17.60 -9.97 -12.09
C ASN A 252 -18.44 -8.79 -11.60
N ALA A 253 -18.65 -7.81 -12.47
CA ALA A 253 -19.44 -6.65 -12.12
C ALA A 253 -20.93 -6.99 -11.94
N ASN A 254 -21.58 -6.36 -10.95
CA ASN A 254 -23.03 -6.25 -10.91
C ASN A 254 -23.45 -5.01 -11.70
N ILE A 255 -24.48 -5.16 -12.54
CA ILE A 255 -24.94 -4.12 -13.45
C ILE A 255 -26.25 -3.52 -12.95
N PHE A 256 -26.20 -2.24 -12.60
CA PHE A 256 -27.36 -1.48 -12.12
C PHE A 256 -27.89 -0.56 -13.21
N THR A 257 -29.21 -0.38 -13.26
CA THR A 257 -29.85 0.58 -14.17
C THR A 257 -29.94 1.93 -13.46
N PHE A 258 -29.59 3.01 -14.14
CA PHE A 258 -30.02 4.35 -13.75
C PHE A 258 -30.94 4.92 -14.81
N ILE A 259 -31.73 5.93 -14.46
CA ILE A 259 -32.67 6.54 -15.40
C ILE A 259 -32.50 8.06 -15.34
N LEU A 260 -32.34 8.67 -16.51
CA LEU A 260 -32.47 10.11 -16.67
C LEU A 260 -33.88 10.42 -17.18
N ARG A 261 -34.55 11.37 -16.55
CA ARG A 261 -35.86 11.89 -16.96
C ARG A 261 -35.79 13.40 -17.15
N HIS A 262 -36.54 13.87 -18.12
CA HIS A 262 -36.89 15.28 -18.26
C HIS A 262 -38.38 15.44 -17.99
N LEU A 263 -38.71 16.35 -17.09
CA LEU A 263 -40.08 16.71 -16.77
C LEU A 263 -40.30 18.20 -17.08
N ASP A 264 -41.54 18.57 -17.37
CA ASP A 264 -41.91 19.98 -17.46
C ASP A 264 -42.00 20.63 -16.06
N SER A 265 -42.34 21.93 -16.03
CA SER A 265 -42.48 22.70 -14.80
C SER A 265 -43.67 22.26 -13.92
N SER A 266 -44.58 21.44 -14.46
CA SER A 266 -45.70 20.82 -13.73
C SER A 266 -45.39 19.38 -13.30
N SER A 267 -44.13 18.94 -13.41
CA SER A 267 -43.69 17.57 -13.10
C SER A 267 -44.33 16.49 -13.99
N VAL A 268 -44.73 16.83 -15.20
CA VAL A 268 -45.17 15.85 -16.21
C VAL A 268 -43.95 15.33 -16.97
N LEU A 269 -43.85 14.01 -17.11
CA LEU A 269 -42.75 13.37 -17.83
C LEU A 269 -42.79 13.74 -19.32
N LEU A 270 -41.70 14.32 -19.81
CA LEU A 270 -41.48 14.62 -21.23
C LEU A 270 -40.68 13.52 -21.92
N ASP A 271 -39.58 13.10 -21.31
CA ASP A 271 -38.72 12.04 -21.84
C ASP A 271 -38.03 11.23 -20.74
N GLN A 272 -37.54 10.06 -21.12
CA GLN A 272 -36.81 9.15 -20.24
C GLN A 272 -35.77 8.35 -21.02
N THR A 273 -34.56 8.21 -20.46
CA THR A 273 -33.50 7.34 -20.99
C THR A 273 -32.89 6.49 -19.87
N PRO A 274 -32.95 5.15 -19.94
CA PRO A 274 -32.21 4.29 -19.04
C PRO A 274 -30.74 4.17 -19.47
N GLY A 275 -29.84 4.11 -18.50
CA GLY A 275 -28.43 3.76 -18.70
C GLY A 275 -27.99 2.68 -17.72
N LYS A 276 -26.72 2.23 -17.83
CA LYS A 276 -26.15 1.16 -16.99
C LYS A 276 -24.90 1.64 -16.26
N ILE A 277 -24.71 1.11 -15.05
CA ILE A 277 -23.53 1.31 -14.21
C ILE A 277 -23.05 -0.07 -13.79
N ALA A 278 -21.75 -0.30 -13.87
CA ALA A 278 -21.10 -1.52 -13.41
C ALA A 278 -20.36 -1.24 -12.09
N VAL A 279 -20.60 -2.06 -11.08
CA VAL A 279 -19.88 -2.04 -9.79
C VAL A 279 -19.19 -3.40 -9.64
N VAL A 280 -17.92 -3.43 -9.25
CA VAL A 280 -17.07 -4.62 -9.20
C VAL A 280 -16.10 -4.51 -8.02
N GLU A 281 -15.61 -5.63 -7.50
CA GLU A 281 -14.58 -5.64 -6.48
C GLU A 281 -13.29 -4.96 -6.95
N SER A 282 -12.56 -4.34 -6.01
CA SER A 282 -11.21 -3.82 -6.30
C SER A 282 -10.19 -4.96 -6.37
N VAL A 283 -9.11 -4.76 -7.14
CA VAL A 283 -8.03 -5.74 -7.27
C VAL A 283 -6.94 -5.48 -6.23
N ARG A 284 -6.64 -6.49 -5.41
CA ARG A 284 -5.51 -6.47 -4.49
C ARG A 284 -4.22 -6.93 -5.16
N VAL A 285 -3.20 -6.07 -5.14
CA VAL A 285 -1.86 -6.33 -5.67
C VAL A 285 -0.87 -6.29 -4.52
N THR A 286 -0.09 -7.35 -4.34
CA THR A 286 0.87 -7.50 -3.23
C THR A 286 2.24 -7.92 -3.72
N ALA A 287 3.29 -7.51 -3.01
CA ALA A 287 4.67 -7.94 -3.23
C ALA A 287 5.37 -8.14 -1.88
N THR A 288 6.34 -9.05 -1.86
CA THR A 288 7.20 -9.31 -0.69
C THR A 288 8.64 -9.01 -1.07
N VAL A 289 9.35 -8.29 -0.20
CA VAL A 289 10.80 -8.10 -0.30
C VAL A 289 11.46 -8.99 0.74
N ASP A 290 12.30 -9.92 0.29
CA ASP A 290 12.94 -10.88 1.19
C ASP A 290 14.05 -10.24 2.03
N PRO A 291 14.24 -10.67 3.30
CA PRO A 291 15.41 -10.32 4.10
C PRO A 291 16.72 -10.70 3.42
N SER A 292 17.71 -9.80 3.42
CA SER A 292 19.02 -10.01 2.80
C SER A 292 20.17 -9.46 3.65
N ILE A 293 21.28 -10.18 3.67
CA ILE A 293 22.58 -9.72 4.18
C ILE A 293 23.67 -10.25 3.25
N THR A 294 24.67 -9.42 2.96
CA THR A 294 25.86 -9.83 2.21
C THR A 294 27.09 -9.35 2.97
N PHE A 295 28.01 -10.28 3.25
CA PHE A 295 29.27 -10.02 3.90
C PHE A 295 30.38 -10.76 3.16
N TYR A 296 31.50 -10.09 2.90
CA TYR A 296 32.67 -10.71 2.28
C TYR A 296 33.97 -10.04 2.73
N ILE A 297 35.07 -10.76 2.52
CA ILE A 297 36.44 -10.36 2.86
C ILE A 297 37.28 -10.46 1.60
N ASP A 298 38.14 -9.46 1.35
CA ASP A 298 39.09 -9.48 0.25
C ASP A 298 40.41 -8.75 0.59
N GLY A 299 41.41 -8.84 -0.29
CA GLY A 299 42.69 -8.14 -0.15
C GLY A 299 42.72 -6.76 -0.83
N VAL A 300 41.60 -6.26 -1.39
CA VAL A 300 41.61 -5.04 -2.20
C VAL A 300 42.04 -3.85 -1.34
N GLY A 301 43.01 -3.08 -1.85
CA GLY A 301 43.61 -1.94 -1.15
C GLY A 301 44.63 -2.32 -0.07
N ASN A 302 44.84 -3.62 0.20
CA ASN A 302 45.73 -4.12 1.24
C ASN A 302 46.87 -5.02 0.71
N THR A 303 47.08 -5.09 -0.61
CA THR A 303 48.15 -5.91 -1.23
C THR A 303 49.44 -5.15 -1.53
N LEU A 304 49.48 -3.84 -1.30
CA LEU A 304 50.64 -3.00 -1.60
C LEU A 304 51.59 -2.90 -0.38
N VAL A 305 52.82 -3.39 -0.55
CA VAL A 305 53.89 -3.22 0.44
C VAL A 305 54.16 -1.72 0.66
N GLY A 306 54.26 -1.31 1.93
CA GLY A 306 54.44 0.09 2.29
C GLY A 306 53.15 0.90 2.43
N SER A 307 51.99 0.34 2.07
CA SER A 307 50.69 1.00 2.25
C SER A 307 50.39 1.26 3.73
N THR A 308 49.65 2.34 4.02
CA THR A 308 49.14 2.68 5.36
C THR A 308 47.61 2.49 5.41
N ALA A 309 47.12 1.35 4.91
CA ALA A 309 45.70 1.08 4.70
C ALA A 309 44.85 1.17 5.98
N CYS A 310 45.45 0.97 7.16
CA CYS A 310 44.80 1.15 8.47
C CYS A 310 45.26 2.41 9.23
N GLY A 311 45.71 3.43 8.50
CA GLY A 311 46.09 4.73 9.05
C GLY A 311 47.59 4.90 9.33
N THR A 312 47.95 6.08 9.80
CA THR A 312 49.35 6.45 10.05
C THR A 312 50.02 5.49 11.02
N GLY A 313 51.25 5.07 10.69
CA GLY A 313 51.99 4.10 11.49
C GLY A 313 51.56 2.66 11.30
N THR A 314 50.72 2.36 10.28
CA THR A 314 50.29 1.00 9.92
C THR A 314 50.85 0.48 8.60
N THR A 315 52.16 0.63 8.41
CA THR A 315 52.84 0.27 7.16
C THR A 315 52.81 -1.24 6.90
N LEU A 316 52.18 -1.66 5.80
CA LEU A 316 52.12 -3.08 5.43
C LEU A 316 53.49 -3.63 5.02
N SER A 317 53.85 -4.79 5.56
CA SER A 317 55.11 -5.49 5.36
C SER A 317 55.17 -6.23 4.01
N SER A 318 56.31 -6.88 3.71
CA SER A 318 56.55 -7.58 2.45
C SER A 318 55.51 -8.66 2.11
N GLY A 319 54.87 -9.27 3.11
CA GLY A 319 53.79 -10.24 2.92
C GLY A 319 52.48 -9.67 2.35
N ALA A 320 52.35 -8.34 2.19
CA ALA A 320 51.10 -7.71 1.76
C ALA A 320 50.57 -8.31 0.46
N VAL A 321 51.47 -8.58 -0.48
CA VAL A 321 51.15 -9.17 -1.80
C VAL A 321 50.48 -10.54 -1.72
N ASN A 322 50.57 -11.23 -0.59
CA ASN A 322 50.02 -12.58 -0.38
C ASN A 322 48.66 -12.57 0.35
N THR A 323 48.07 -11.40 0.61
CA THR A 323 46.80 -11.32 1.34
C THR A 323 45.61 -11.51 0.39
N THR A 324 44.73 -12.45 0.74
CA THR A 324 43.48 -12.79 0.02
C THR A 324 42.28 -12.60 0.94
N GLY A 325 41.08 -12.99 0.50
CA GLY A 325 39.88 -12.97 1.35
C GLY A 325 39.91 -14.01 2.48
N ASP A 326 40.66 -15.09 2.33
CA ASP A 326 40.71 -16.23 3.23
C ASP A 326 42.07 -16.43 3.93
N GLN A 327 43.11 -15.71 3.52
CA GLN A 327 44.46 -15.88 4.07
C GLN A 327 45.22 -14.56 4.23
N VAL A 328 46.06 -14.51 5.27
CA VAL A 328 46.97 -13.39 5.59
C VAL A 328 48.35 -13.98 5.86
N ILE A 329 49.16 -14.08 4.81
CA ILE A 329 50.46 -14.79 4.87
C ILE A 329 51.59 -13.79 5.11
N PHE A 330 52.03 -13.70 6.37
CA PHE A 330 53.13 -12.81 6.76
C PHE A 330 54.47 -13.15 6.09
N GLY A 331 54.73 -14.44 5.83
CA GLY A 331 56.04 -14.89 5.36
C GLY A 331 57.12 -14.72 6.45
N SER A 332 58.35 -14.43 6.04
CA SER A 332 59.45 -14.20 6.97
C SER A 332 59.23 -12.93 7.79
N LEU A 333 59.22 -13.07 9.12
CA LEU A 333 58.99 -11.98 10.06
C LEU A 333 60.29 -11.25 10.39
N ALA A 334 60.24 -9.92 10.38
CA ALA A 334 61.28 -9.09 10.97
C ALA A 334 61.29 -9.28 12.49
N LEU A 335 62.47 -9.53 13.06
CA LEU A 335 62.69 -9.58 14.50
C LEU A 335 62.85 -8.17 15.07
N SER A 336 62.46 -7.99 16.33
CA SER A 336 62.55 -6.71 17.07
C SER A 336 61.83 -5.54 16.36
N GLY A 337 60.80 -5.85 15.56
CA GLY A 337 60.05 -4.90 14.76
C GLY A 337 58.60 -5.33 14.58
N PHE A 338 57.80 -4.44 13.98
CA PHE A 338 56.43 -4.77 13.59
C PHE A 338 56.38 -5.39 12.21
N ASN A 339 55.60 -6.46 12.12
CA ASN A 339 55.14 -7.06 10.87
C ASN A 339 53.65 -6.78 10.78
N GLN A 340 53.17 -6.29 9.64
CA GLN A 340 51.77 -5.89 9.51
C GLN A 340 51.21 -6.22 8.13
N LEU A 341 50.01 -6.77 8.11
CA LEU A 341 49.22 -7.09 6.90
C LEU A 341 47.78 -6.66 7.11
N GLY A 342 46.94 -6.68 6.07
CA GLY A 342 45.53 -6.31 6.22
C GLY A 342 44.60 -6.89 5.18
N GLN A 343 43.32 -6.90 5.49
CA GLN A 343 42.21 -7.29 4.62
C GLN A 343 41.15 -6.19 4.64
N ARG A 344 40.27 -6.21 3.64
CA ARG A 344 39.06 -5.40 3.62
C ARG A 344 37.84 -6.27 3.95
N LEU A 345 37.01 -5.76 4.84
CA LEU A 345 35.71 -6.31 5.20
C LEU A 345 34.63 -5.46 4.53
N SER A 346 33.59 -6.09 3.98
CA SER A 346 32.49 -5.38 3.33
C SER A 346 31.14 -5.97 3.75
N CYS A 347 30.15 -5.12 4.05
CA CYS A 347 28.82 -5.54 4.47
C CYS A 347 27.69 -4.65 3.93
N VAL A 348 26.56 -5.26 3.59
CA VAL A 348 25.30 -4.60 3.22
C VAL A 348 24.10 -5.47 3.61
N THR A 349 22.97 -4.84 3.92
CA THR A 349 21.71 -5.51 4.26
C THR A 349 20.52 -4.59 3.96
N ASN A 350 19.32 -5.16 3.77
CA ASN A 350 18.07 -4.40 3.72
C ASN A 350 17.33 -4.35 5.09
N ALA A 351 17.98 -4.77 6.18
CA ALA A 351 17.43 -4.72 7.53
C ALA A 351 17.26 -3.28 8.06
N PRO A 352 16.05 -2.88 8.51
CA PRO A 352 15.80 -1.56 9.11
C PRO A 352 16.70 -1.25 10.30
N GLY A 353 17.07 -2.25 11.10
CA GLY A 353 18.00 -2.13 12.22
C GLY A 353 19.48 -2.25 11.85
N GLY A 354 19.82 -2.33 10.57
CA GLY A 354 21.19 -2.43 10.06
C GLY A 354 21.87 -3.78 10.34
N TYR A 355 23.18 -3.76 10.57
CA TYR A 355 24.01 -4.95 10.77
C TYR A 355 25.09 -4.75 11.85
N VAL A 356 25.59 -5.87 12.39
CA VAL A 356 26.80 -5.92 13.22
C VAL A 356 27.70 -7.04 12.68
N VAL A 357 28.96 -6.71 12.42
CA VAL A 357 30.02 -7.71 12.21
C VAL A 357 30.79 -7.85 13.52
N THR A 358 30.83 -9.06 14.05
CA THR A 358 31.66 -9.42 15.20
C THR A 358 32.86 -10.25 14.76
N VAL A 359 33.93 -10.22 15.57
CA VAL A 359 35.14 -11.01 15.35
C VAL A 359 35.65 -11.63 16.64
N HIS A 360 36.22 -12.83 16.52
CA HIS A 360 37.00 -13.47 17.57
C HIS A 360 38.13 -14.32 16.96
N GLU A 361 39.12 -14.65 17.76
CA GLU A 361 40.11 -15.67 17.45
C GLU A 361 39.62 -17.01 18.02
N ALA A 362 39.74 -18.10 17.26
CA ALA A 362 39.34 -19.43 17.75
C ALA A 362 40.22 -19.91 18.93
N GLY A 363 41.47 -19.44 18.98
CA GLY A 363 42.44 -19.63 20.06
C GLY A 363 43.76 -18.95 19.72
N VAL A 364 44.53 -18.56 20.74
CA VAL A 364 45.81 -17.83 20.61
C VAL A 364 46.70 -18.41 19.51
N MET A 365 47.38 -17.55 18.76
CA MET A 365 48.39 -17.92 17.77
C MET A 365 49.45 -18.88 18.33
N LYS A 366 49.68 -20.01 17.66
CA LYS A 366 50.64 -21.04 18.12
C LYS A 366 51.51 -21.58 17.02
N ASN A 367 52.71 -22.01 17.41
CA ASN A 367 53.59 -22.82 16.60
C ASN A 367 52.88 -24.14 16.26
N VAL A 368 52.79 -24.48 14.98
CA VAL A 368 52.06 -25.65 14.49
C VAL A 368 52.64 -26.97 14.98
N ASN A 369 53.94 -26.99 15.32
CA ASN A 369 54.65 -28.20 15.72
C ASN A 369 54.80 -28.34 17.25
N THR A 370 55.04 -27.23 17.96
CA THR A 370 55.38 -27.25 19.40
C THR A 370 54.31 -26.67 20.30
N ALA A 371 53.27 -26.04 19.74
CA ALA A 371 52.22 -25.32 20.46
C ALA A 371 52.70 -24.13 21.33
N THR A 372 53.98 -23.76 21.26
CA THR A 372 54.49 -22.50 21.81
C THR A 372 53.70 -21.33 21.23
N THR A 373 53.26 -20.38 22.04
CA THR A 373 52.34 -19.34 21.60
C THR A 373 53.04 -18.01 21.31
N ILE A 374 52.42 -17.22 20.44
CA ILE A 374 52.60 -15.77 20.41
C ILE A 374 51.37 -15.20 21.13
N PRO A 375 51.52 -14.66 22.35
CA PRO A 375 50.39 -14.17 23.12
C PRO A 375 49.78 -12.90 22.52
N ASP A 376 48.58 -12.58 22.99
CA ASP A 376 47.92 -11.32 22.70
C ASP A 376 48.75 -10.11 23.12
N THR A 377 48.71 -9.07 22.28
CA THR A 377 49.35 -7.79 22.57
C THR A 377 48.74 -7.16 23.82
N LEU A 378 49.61 -6.58 24.64
CA LEU A 378 49.20 -5.68 25.71
C LEU A 378 49.40 -4.20 25.31
N CYS A 379 49.76 -3.97 24.05
CA CYS A 379 50.11 -2.66 23.50
C CYS A 379 51.25 -2.02 24.32
N ASN A 380 51.52 -0.72 24.17
CA ASN A 380 52.65 -0.12 24.89
C ASN A 380 52.43 0.10 26.38
N GLY A 381 51.17 0.22 26.81
CA GLY A 381 50.80 0.57 28.18
C GLY A 381 50.40 -0.62 29.05
N GLY A 382 50.44 -1.86 28.54
CA GLY A 382 49.96 -3.01 29.29
C GLY A 382 48.43 -3.10 29.40
N ASN A 383 47.69 -2.28 28.63
CA ASN A 383 46.32 -1.89 28.97
C ASN A 383 45.29 -2.06 27.84
N CYS A 384 45.69 -2.56 26.67
CA CYS A 384 44.70 -2.97 25.67
C CYS A 384 44.13 -4.35 26.02
N THR A 385 42.84 -4.50 25.77
CA THR A 385 42.05 -5.71 26.03
C THR A 385 41.15 -5.93 24.81
N PRO A 386 40.46 -7.08 24.66
CA PRO A 386 39.52 -7.26 23.56
C PRO A 386 38.46 -6.15 23.43
N THR A 387 38.13 -5.48 24.55
CA THR A 387 37.16 -4.39 24.63
C THR A 387 37.79 -2.99 24.61
N SER A 388 39.11 -2.85 24.75
CA SER A 388 39.81 -1.57 24.90
C SER A 388 41.00 -1.48 23.95
N ALA A 389 40.93 -0.57 22.98
CA ALA A 389 42.02 -0.29 22.04
C ALA A 389 42.94 0.82 22.57
N THR A 390 44.26 0.64 22.43
CA THR A 390 45.25 1.66 22.82
C THR A 390 46.40 1.73 21.80
N ALA A 391 47.33 2.67 21.97
CA ALA A 391 48.45 2.83 21.05
C ALA A 391 49.46 1.67 21.16
N TRP A 392 49.95 1.18 20.02
CA TRP A 392 51.01 0.17 19.92
C TRP A 392 52.11 0.62 18.94
N ALA A 393 52.81 1.68 19.33
CA ALA A 393 53.89 2.35 18.60
C ALA A 393 55.28 1.71 18.76
N THR A 394 55.55 0.96 19.84
CA THR A 394 56.84 0.27 20.02
C THR A 394 56.69 -1.25 20.24
N PRO A 395 57.51 -2.09 19.60
CA PRO A 395 57.49 -3.52 19.86
C PRO A 395 58.08 -3.83 21.24
N SER A 396 57.54 -4.85 21.92
CA SER A 396 58.12 -5.32 23.18
C SER A 396 59.47 -5.99 22.91
N THR A 397 60.45 -5.72 23.76
CA THR A 397 61.75 -6.41 23.75
C THR A 397 61.73 -7.71 24.56
N ALA A 398 60.70 -7.92 25.38
CA ALA A 398 60.61 -9.04 26.31
C ALA A 398 59.67 -10.15 25.83
N ARG A 399 58.72 -9.85 24.94
CA ARG A 399 57.66 -10.79 24.54
C ARG A 399 57.18 -10.54 23.11
N SER A 400 56.95 -11.61 22.34
CA SER A 400 56.27 -11.52 21.05
C SER A 400 54.77 -11.32 21.24
N GLU A 401 54.10 -10.65 20.31
CA GLU A 401 52.71 -10.24 20.49
C GLU A 401 51.93 -10.22 19.18
N PHE A 402 50.62 -10.52 19.26
CA PHE A 402 49.68 -10.45 18.14
C PHE A 402 48.47 -9.56 18.48
N GLY A 403 47.98 -8.80 17.50
CA GLY A 403 46.78 -7.98 17.66
C GLY A 403 46.31 -7.37 16.34
N TYR A 404 45.28 -6.53 16.40
CA TYR A 404 44.74 -5.88 15.22
C TYR A 404 44.35 -4.42 15.46
N THR A 405 44.21 -3.69 14.36
CA THR A 405 43.60 -2.38 14.29
C THR A 405 42.67 -2.31 13.07
N MET A 406 41.89 -1.24 12.96
CA MET A 406 41.00 -1.02 11.82
C MET A 406 41.00 0.43 11.36
N THR A 407 40.57 0.62 10.11
CA THR A 407 40.20 1.94 9.57
C THR A 407 38.94 1.80 8.73
N ASN A 408 38.06 2.78 8.87
CA ASN A 408 36.78 2.78 8.18
C ASN A 408 36.90 3.23 6.72
N ILE A 409 36.12 2.59 5.85
CA ILE A 409 35.85 3.00 4.46
C ILE A 409 34.33 3.13 4.33
N GLY A 410 33.79 4.23 4.85
CA GLY A 410 32.34 4.47 4.86
C GLY A 410 31.54 3.59 5.84
N SER A 411 32.19 2.73 6.63
CA SER A 411 31.56 2.00 7.76
C SER A 411 31.74 2.72 9.09
N SER A 412 30.98 2.30 10.12
CA SER A 412 31.25 2.68 11.51
C SER A 412 32.00 1.55 12.21
N ILE A 413 33.23 1.84 12.66
CA ILE A 413 34.02 0.96 13.52
C ILE A 413 33.87 1.40 15.00
N PRO A 414 33.75 0.47 15.98
CA PRO A 414 33.39 0.81 17.36
C PRO A 414 34.58 1.22 18.26
N PHE A 415 35.75 1.49 17.69
CA PHE A 415 36.93 1.94 18.43
C PHE A 415 37.76 2.90 17.56
N VAL A 416 38.69 3.63 18.20
CA VAL A 416 39.48 4.67 17.53
C VAL A 416 40.32 4.05 16.40
N PRO A 417 40.17 4.49 15.13
CA PRO A 417 40.98 4.00 14.03
C PRO A 417 42.48 4.10 14.31
N GLY A 418 43.25 3.08 13.93
CA GLY A 418 44.70 3.03 14.15
C GLY A 418 45.15 2.66 15.56
N GLN A 419 44.24 2.57 16.55
CA GLN A 419 44.54 1.96 17.86
C GLN A 419 44.42 0.44 17.79
N PHE A 420 45.20 -0.25 18.62
CA PHE A 420 45.33 -1.70 18.60
C PHE A 420 44.67 -2.34 19.81
N LYS A 421 44.16 -3.55 19.59
CA LYS A 421 43.71 -4.45 20.65
C LYS A 421 43.87 -5.90 20.20
N PRO A 422 43.90 -6.86 21.14
CA PRO A 422 43.81 -8.27 20.80
C PRO A 422 42.39 -8.66 20.36
N PHE A 423 42.26 -9.82 19.73
CA PHE A 423 40.97 -10.45 19.50
C PHE A 423 40.44 -11.04 20.81
N GLY A 424 39.11 -11.14 20.95
CA GLY A 424 38.55 -11.99 22.00
C GLY A 424 38.79 -13.46 21.66
N ILE A 425 39.10 -14.29 22.65
CA ILE A 425 39.32 -15.73 22.45
C ILE A 425 37.99 -16.47 22.56
N GLY A 426 37.59 -17.14 21.48
CA GLY A 426 36.35 -17.89 21.37
C GLY A 426 35.10 -17.02 21.19
N ASN A 427 34.02 -17.62 20.70
CA ASN A 427 32.77 -16.93 20.35
C ASN A 427 32.15 -16.15 21.53
N ALA A 428 32.28 -16.64 22.76
CA ALA A 428 31.77 -15.97 23.95
C ALA A 428 32.40 -14.58 24.19
N ASN A 429 33.59 -14.33 23.63
CA ASN A 429 34.32 -13.08 23.75
C ASN A 429 34.32 -12.28 22.43
N ALA A 430 33.50 -12.64 21.45
CA ALA A 430 33.43 -11.95 20.16
C ALA A 430 33.11 -10.45 20.33
N GLN A 431 33.83 -9.62 19.59
CA GLN A 431 33.75 -8.16 19.70
C GLN A 431 33.15 -7.57 18.43
N PRO A 432 32.26 -6.57 18.53
CA PRO A 432 31.83 -5.83 17.35
C PRO A 432 33.01 -5.10 16.73
N ILE A 433 33.06 -5.06 15.40
CA ILE A 433 34.11 -4.40 14.63
C ILE A 433 33.60 -3.57 13.45
N MET A 434 32.41 -3.87 12.94
CA MET A 434 31.65 -2.98 12.07
C MET A 434 30.21 -2.98 12.57
N LEU A 435 29.59 -1.80 12.63
CA LEU A 435 28.18 -1.70 13.04
C LEU A 435 27.43 -0.64 12.25
N LYS A 436 26.17 -0.92 11.99
CA LYS A 436 25.21 0.03 11.45
C LYS A 436 23.87 -0.22 12.12
N THR A 437 23.24 0.84 12.59
CA THR A 437 21.93 0.79 13.28
C THR A 437 20.76 1.17 12.37
N SER A 438 20.99 1.24 11.06
CA SER A 438 20.01 1.59 10.03
C SER A 438 20.35 0.91 8.70
N ILE A 439 19.45 0.96 7.73
CA ILE A 439 19.69 0.45 6.38
C ILE A 439 20.91 1.18 5.77
N PRO A 440 22.00 0.49 5.39
CA PRO A 440 23.10 1.10 4.65
C PRO A 440 22.63 1.58 3.27
N SER A 441 23.02 2.78 2.85
CA SER A 441 22.73 3.30 1.51
C SER A 441 23.52 2.62 0.40
N THR A 442 24.67 2.05 0.75
CA THR A 442 25.61 1.34 -0.12
C THR A 442 26.34 0.28 0.68
N THR A 443 27.13 -0.57 0.03
CA THR A 443 28.08 -1.45 0.72
C THR A 443 29.05 -0.60 1.53
N GLU A 444 29.10 -0.86 2.84
CA GLU A 444 30.06 -0.25 3.75
C GLU A 444 31.29 -1.15 3.88
N SER A 445 32.48 -0.57 4.08
CA SER A 445 33.71 -1.34 4.18
C SER A 445 34.63 -0.86 5.30
N ALA A 446 35.55 -1.70 5.74
CA ALA A 446 36.64 -1.33 6.65
C ALA A 446 37.88 -2.14 6.31
N ASN A 447 39.06 -1.56 6.51
CA ASN A 447 40.30 -2.32 6.54
C ASN A 447 40.51 -2.84 7.97
N VAL A 448 40.88 -4.11 8.08
CA VAL A 448 41.41 -4.72 9.30
C VAL A 448 42.88 -5.03 9.06
N CYS A 449 43.75 -4.52 9.93
CA CYS A 449 45.19 -4.79 9.84
C CYS A 449 45.67 -5.56 11.06
N TYR A 450 46.31 -6.69 10.79
CA TYR A 450 46.91 -7.60 11.75
C TYR A 450 48.35 -7.18 12.00
N ARG A 451 48.78 -7.17 13.25
CA ARG A 451 50.14 -6.78 13.63
C ARG A 451 50.78 -7.84 14.53
N LEU A 452 52.01 -8.21 14.17
CA LEU A 452 52.89 -9.09 14.94
C LEU A 452 54.15 -8.33 15.34
N SER A 453 54.60 -8.49 16.59
CA SER A 453 55.97 -8.18 16.99
C SER A 453 56.65 -9.45 17.46
N ILE A 454 57.84 -9.76 16.94
CA ILE A 454 58.58 -10.99 17.27
C ILE A 454 59.90 -10.62 17.95
N THR A 455 60.17 -11.21 19.10
CA THR A 455 61.47 -11.03 19.80
C THR A 455 62.52 -12.01 19.31
N THR A 456 63.78 -11.76 19.66
CA THR A 456 64.89 -12.66 19.34
C THR A 456 64.90 -13.97 20.12
N VAL A 457 64.04 -14.09 21.14
CA VAL A 457 63.90 -15.30 21.98
C VAL A 457 62.64 -16.11 21.63
N GLN A 458 61.82 -15.64 20.69
CA GLN A 458 60.71 -16.42 20.17
C GLN A 458 61.25 -17.67 19.47
N GLU A 459 60.66 -18.82 19.76
CA GLU A 459 60.99 -20.06 19.06
C GLU A 459 60.75 -19.92 17.55
N ALA A 460 61.71 -20.37 16.73
CA ALA A 460 61.54 -20.38 15.29
C ALA A 460 60.55 -21.47 14.86
N GLY A 461 59.68 -21.14 13.91
CA GLY A 461 58.72 -22.07 13.33
C GLY A 461 57.55 -21.35 12.69
N ASP A 462 56.62 -22.15 12.16
CA ASP A 462 55.40 -21.64 11.55
C ASP A 462 54.32 -21.47 12.62
N TYR A 463 53.74 -20.26 12.66
CA TYR A 463 52.68 -19.90 13.60
C TYR A 463 51.37 -19.68 12.87
N GLU A 464 50.28 -20.21 13.42
CA GLU A 464 48.94 -20.06 12.85
C GLU A 464 47.95 -19.55 13.89
N SER A 465 47.00 -18.74 13.42
CA SER A 465 45.81 -18.29 14.15
C SER A 465 44.60 -18.33 13.22
N LYS A 466 43.42 -18.59 13.79
CA LYS A 466 42.15 -18.61 13.06
C LYS A 466 41.25 -17.47 13.55
N ILE A 467 40.99 -16.52 12.65
CA ILE A 467 40.08 -15.39 12.89
C ILE A 467 38.71 -15.71 12.31
N VAL A 468 37.65 -15.50 13.09
CA VAL A 468 36.27 -15.83 12.73
C VAL A 468 35.42 -14.57 12.76
N TYR A 469 34.79 -14.27 11.64
CA TYR A 469 33.88 -13.15 11.46
C TYR A 469 32.43 -13.62 11.38
N THR A 470 31.52 -12.92 12.06
CA THR A 470 30.08 -13.18 12.00
C THR A 470 29.34 -11.89 11.68
N ALA A 471 28.62 -11.85 10.55
CA ALA A 471 27.76 -10.73 10.19
C ALA A 471 26.30 -11.06 10.52
N THR A 472 25.63 -10.18 11.26
CA THR A 472 24.23 -10.35 11.70
C THR A 472 23.43 -9.09 11.39
N SER A 473 22.26 -9.24 10.77
CA SER A 473 21.30 -8.17 10.45
C SER A 473 20.12 -8.13 11.43
N THR A 474 19.50 -6.96 11.62
CA THR A 474 18.34 -6.76 12.52
C THR A 474 17.10 -6.30 11.74
N PHE A 475 16.09 -7.17 11.56
CA PHE A 475 14.86 -6.90 10.79
C PHE A 475 13.69 -6.37 11.61
#